data_AF-A0A0F8ZU68-F1
#
_entry.id   AF-A0A0F8ZU68-F1
#
_cell.length_a   1.000
_cell.length_b   1.000
_cell.length_c   1.000
_cell.angle_alpha   90.00
_cell.angle_beta   90.00
_cell.angle_gamma   90.00
#
_symmetry.space_group_name_H-M   'P 1'
#
loop_
_entity.id
_entity.type
_entity.pdbx_description
1 polymer ?
#
loop_
_entity_poly.entity_id
_entity_poly.type
_entity_poly.pdbx_seq_one_letter_code
_entity_poly.pdbx_strand_id
1 'polypeptide(L)'
;MGEQKPYYQDDAVIIYCMDALKGLSALSDKSVQSCITSPPYWGLRDYGVDGQIGLEETPEEYVNKLVDVFREVKRVLRPDGTLWLNLGDSYSKHIANNGGYSDKSTLSGFTSPNTKGRQANETGGGIRLRSGLKPKDLIGIPWRVAFALQSDGWYLRSDIIWHKPNPMPESVTDRPTKSHEYIFLLTKSQKYYYDYYATLEDTKEQPENIQTFGARNQKGTFRHDQHRTF
;
A
#
# COMPACT_ATOMS: atom_id res chain seq x y z
N MET A 1 -2.74 -30.45 -13.14
CA MET A 1 -2.83 -29.01 -13.50
C MET A 1 -1.68 -28.72 -14.43
N GLY A 2 -1.93 -28.10 -15.60
CA GLY A 2 -0.89 -27.85 -16.60
C GLY A 2 0.17 -26.88 -16.08
N GLU A 3 1.42 -27.12 -16.45
CA GLU A 3 2.56 -26.26 -16.10
C GLU A 3 2.31 -24.85 -16.65
N GLN A 4 2.20 -23.86 -15.76
CA GLN A 4 1.80 -22.52 -16.14
C GLN A 4 3.04 -21.72 -16.59
N LYS A 5 3.13 -21.45 -17.90
CA LYS A 5 4.27 -20.78 -18.51
C LYS A 5 4.32 -19.28 -18.10
N PRO A 6 5.51 -18.70 -17.83
CA PRO A 6 5.67 -17.27 -17.66
C PRO A 6 5.13 -16.47 -18.86
N TYR A 7 4.60 -15.28 -18.58
CA TYR A 7 4.25 -14.30 -19.61
C TYR A 7 5.52 -13.73 -20.27
N TYR A 8 6.56 -13.50 -19.45
CA TYR A 8 7.88 -13.06 -19.89
C TYR A 8 8.95 -13.71 -19.02
N GLN A 9 10.11 -14.01 -19.60
CA GLN A 9 11.27 -14.54 -18.89
C GLN A 9 12.57 -14.17 -19.61
N ASP A 10 13.53 -13.67 -18.84
CA ASP A 10 14.95 -13.56 -19.19
C ASP A 10 15.84 -14.13 -18.07
N ASP A 11 17.15 -13.89 -18.12
CA ASP A 11 18.11 -14.41 -17.13
C ASP A 11 17.94 -13.83 -15.71
N ALA A 12 17.27 -12.68 -15.57
CA ALA A 12 17.12 -11.95 -14.31
C ALA A 12 15.65 -11.79 -13.86
N VAL A 13 14.69 -11.82 -14.78
CA VAL A 13 13.30 -11.43 -14.56
C VAL A 13 12.36 -12.49 -15.10
N ILE A 14 11.38 -12.87 -14.27
CA ILE A 14 10.26 -13.72 -14.66
C ILE A 14 8.96 -12.99 -14.31
N ILE A 15 8.06 -12.87 -15.28
CA ILE A 15 6.76 -12.22 -15.10
C ILE A 15 5.67 -13.25 -15.33
N TYR A 16 4.77 -13.36 -14.35
CA TYR A 16 3.56 -14.15 -14.46
C TYR A 16 2.34 -13.23 -14.50
N CYS A 17 1.46 -13.42 -15.48
CA CYS A 17 0.16 -12.77 -15.54
C CYS A 17 -0.89 -13.71 -14.93
N MET A 18 -1.12 -13.61 -13.63
CA MET A 18 -2.01 -14.49 -12.90
C MET A 18 -2.51 -13.87 -11.60
N ASP A 19 -3.49 -14.53 -11.00
CA ASP A 19 -3.91 -14.26 -9.63
C ASP A 19 -2.72 -14.41 -8.66
N ALA A 20 -2.58 -13.46 -7.74
CA ALA A 20 -1.43 -13.37 -6.85
C ALA A 20 -1.35 -14.55 -5.87
N LEU A 21 -2.48 -15.03 -5.34
CA LEU A 21 -2.50 -16.19 -4.45
C LEU A 21 -2.07 -17.45 -5.18
N LYS A 22 -2.57 -17.66 -6.40
CA LYS A 22 -2.13 -18.79 -7.25
C LYS A 22 -0.63 -18.71 -7.51
N GLY A 23 -0.11 -17.54 -7.89
CA GLY A 23 1.31 -17.35 -8.13
C GLY A 23 2.17 -17.60 -6.89
N LEU A 24 1.79 -17.05 -5.73
CA LEU A 24 2.49 -17.29 -4.48
C LEU A 24 2.47 -18.77 -4.08
N SER A 25 1.34 -19.46 -4.24
CA SER A 25 1.20 -20.89 -3.91
C SER A 25 2.12 -21.80 -4.72
N ALA A 26 2.51 -21.37 -5.92
CA ALA A 26 3.44 -22.11 -6.77
C ALA A 26 4.92 -21.90 -6.38
N LEU A 27 5.23 -20.86 -5.60
CA LEU A 27 6.59 -20.61 -5.11
C LEU A 27 6.91 -21.53 -3.93
N SER A 28 8.16 -22.00 -3.89
CA SER A 28 8.67 -22.77 -2.76
C SER A 28 8.71 -21.93 -1.48
N ASP A 29 8.51 -22.56 -0.33
CA ASP A 29 8.72 -21.95 0.98
C ASP A 29 10.11 -21.32 1.07
N LYS A 30 10.20 -20.16 1.74
CA LYS A 30 11.48 -19.50 2.07
C LYS A 30 12.40 -19.26 0.86
N SER A 31 11.84 -19.03 -0.32
CA SER A 31 12.57 -18.82 -1.58
C SER A 31 12.80 -17.34 -1.92
N VAL A 32 12.06 -16.41 -1.30
CA VAL A 32 12.08 -14.98 -1.64
C VAL A 32 12.74 -14.15 -0.53
N GLN A 33 13.65 -13.23 -0.86
CA GLN A 33 14.29 -12.34 0.12
C GLN A 33 13.43 -11.13 0.49
N SER A 34 12.74 -10.55 -0.48
CA SER A 34 11.96 -9.33 -0.29
C SER A 34 10.68 -9.38 -1.13
N CYS A 35 9.58 -8.94 -0.54
CA CYS A 35 8.34 -8.64 -1.24
C CYS A 35 8.13 -7.13 -1.23
N ILE A 36 7.98 -6.52 -2.39
CA ILE A 36 7.69 -5.09 -2.54
C ILE A 36 6.38 -4.99 -3.30
N THR A 37 5.37 -4.36 -2.71
CA THR A 37 4.04 -4.36 -3.33
C THR A 37 3.16 -3.18 -2.92
N SER A 38 2.22 -2.86 -3.79
CA SER A 38 1.09 -1.95 -3.57
C SER A 38 -0.19 -2.66 -4.05
N PRO A 39 -0.85 -3.44 -3.18
CA PRO A 39 -2.06 -4.17 -3.59
C PRO A 39 -3.16 -3.19 -4.02
N PRO A 40 -4.20 -3.65 -4.74
CA PRO A 40 -5.33 -2.81 -5.12
C PRO A 40 -5.91 -2.03 -3.94
N TYR A 41 -5.95 -0.69 -4.02
CA TYR A 41 -6.46 0.13 -2.92
C TYR A 41 -7.98 0.03 -2.83
N TRP A 42 -8.47 -0.18 -1.60
CA TRP A 42 -9.89 -0.39 -1.34
C TRP A 42 -10.77 0.77 -1.83
N GLY A 43 -11.76 0.46 -2.66
CA GLY A 43 -12.77 1.39 -3.16
C GLY A 43 -12.27 2.41 -4.19
N LEU A 44 -11.07 2.23 -4.77
CA LEU A 44 -10.51 3.18 -5.74
C LEU A 44 -10.66 2.75 -7.20
N ARG A 45 -10.47 1.47 -7.53
CA ARG A 45 -10.42 1.01 -8.92
C ARG A 45 -11.10 -0.35 -9.12
N ASP A 46 -11.97 -0.39 -10.12
CA ASP A 46 -12.46 -1.61 -10.74
C ASP A 46 -11.53 -1.97 -11.92
N TYR A 47 -10.97 -3.17 -11.88
CA TYR A 47 -10.08 -3.72 -12.90
C TYR A 47 -10.83 -4.62 -13.89
N GLY A 48 -12.14 -4.82 -13.70
CA GLY A 48 -12.99 -5.61 -14.60
C GLY A 48 -12.70 -7.10 -14.56
N VAL A 49 -12.12 -7.59 -13.47
CA VAL A 49 -11.76 -9.00 -13.29
C VAL A 49 -12.52 -9.55 -12.09
N ASP A 50 -13.24 -10.65 -12.30
CA ASP A 50 -13.98 -11.31 -11.23
C ASP A 50 -13.02 -11.79 -10.12
N GLY A 51 -13.46 -11.64 -8.87
CA GLY A 51 -12.65 -11.98 -7.69
C GLY A 51 -11.50 -11.00 -7.38
N GLN A 52 -11.38 -9.87 -8.07
CA GLN A 52 -10.35 -8.87 -7.76
C GLN A 52 -10.39 -8.41 -6.28
N ILE A 53 -9.20 -8.07 -5.76
CA ILE A 53 -9.07 -7.43 -4.45
C ILE A 53 -9.37 -5.94 -4.58
N GLY A 54 -9.95 -5.33 -3.55
CA GLY A 54 -10.14 -3.87 -3.44
C GLY A 54 -11.57 -3.40 -3.65
N LEU A 55 -12.53 -4.29 -3.92
CA LEU A 55 -13.96 -3.98 -4.07
C LEU A 55 -14.84 -4.73 -3.06
N GLU A 56 -14.26 -5.26 -1.98
CA GLU A 56 -14.97 -5.94 -0.91
C GLU A 56 -16.02 -5.03 -0.25
N GLU A 57 -17.10 -5.61 0.26
CA GLU A 57 -18.23 -4.86 0.81
C GLU A 57 -17.86 -4.12 2.10
N THR A 58 -16.85 -4.58 2.82
CA THR A 58 -16.39 -3.90 4.03
C THR A 58 -14.87 -3.74 4.06
N PRO A 59 -14.36 -2.70 4.76
CA PRO A 59 -12.94 -2.60 5.06
C PRO A 59 -12.39 -3.85 5.75
N GLU A 60 -13.19 -4.50 6.61
CA GLU A 60 -12.83 -5.73 7.32
C GLU A 60 -12.58 -6.88 6.35
N GLU A 61 -13.48 -7.11 5.39
CA GLU A 61 -13.32 -8.14 4.36
C GLU A 61 -12.10 -7.90 3.48
N TYR A 62 -11.85 -6.65 3.09
CA TYR A 62 -10.64 -6.28 2.35
C TYR A 62 -9.37 -6.56 3.15
N VAL A 63 -9.35 -6.17 4.42
CA VAL A 63 -8.24 -6.44 5.33
C VAL A 63 -8.01 -7.94 5.46
N ASN A 64 -9.06 -8.73 5.65
CA ASN A 64 -8.97 -10.19 5.76
C ASN A 64 -8.41 -10.83 4.48
N LYS A 65 -8.87 -10.41 3.29
CA LYS A 65 -8.29 -10.89 2.03
C LYS A 65 -6.81 -10.55 1.91
N LEU A 66 -6.39 -9.35 2.32
CA LEU A 66 -4.98 -9.00 2.33
C LEU A 66 -4.19 -9.84 3.34
N VAL A 67 -4.73 -10.10 4.54
CA VAL A 67 -4.10 -11.00 5.51
C VAL A 67 -3.87 -12.37 4.88
N ASP A 68 -4.83 -12.93 4.15
CA ASP A 68 -4.66 -14.22 3.47
C ASP A 68 -3.55 -14.18 2.40
N VAL A 69 -3.49 -13.13 1.58
CA VAL A 69 -2.37 -12.91 0.65
C VAL A 69 -1.04 -12.83 1.38
N PHE A 70 -0.98 -12.06 2.45
CA PHE A 70 0.26 -11.84 3.17
C PHE A 70 0.68 -13.04 4.02
N ARG A 71 -0.22 -13.96 4.40
CA ARG A 71 0.17 -15.28 4.94
C ARG A 71 0.98 -16.08 3.92
N GLU A 72 0.56 -16.10 2.66
CA GLU A 72 1.32 -16.75 1.59
C GLU A 72 2.64 -16.02 1.30
N VAL A 73 2.65 -14.69 1.31
CA VAL A 73 3.91 -13.92 1.24
C VAL A 73 4.84 -14.32 2.39
N LYS A 74 4.32 -14.43 3.61
CA LYS A 74 5.09 -14.84 4.79
C LYS A 74 5.68 -16.25 4.63
N ARG A 75 4.97 -17.18 4.00
CA ARG A 75 5.45 -18.54 3.71
C ARG A 75 6.63 -18.52 2.74
N VAL A 76 6.50 -17.83 1.61
CA VAL A 76 7.54 -17.80 0.57
C VAL A 76 8.75 -16.96 0.96
N LEU A 77 8.59 -15.99 1.86
CA LEU A 77 9.72 -15.21 2.36
C LEU A 77 10.69 -16.07 3.19
N ARG A 78 12.00 -15.84 2.98
CA ARG A 78 13.07 -16.38 3.82
C ARG A 78 12.89 -15.94 5.28
N PRO A 79 13.45 -16.66 6.28
CA PRO A 79 13.32 -16.28 7.70
C PRO A 79 13.78 -14.85 8.04
N ASP A 80 14.75 -14.35 7.28
CA ASP A 80 15.33 -13.00 7.36
C ASP A 80 14.75 -12.02 6.31
N GLY A 81 13.67 -12.40 5.63
CA GLY A 81 13.06 -11.63 4.56
C GLY A 81 12.21 -10.45 5.03
N THR A 82 11.97 -9.51 4.11
CA THR A 82 11.23 -8.26 4.35
C THR A 82 10.01 -8.13 3.44
N LEU A 83 8.96 -7.47 3.95
CA LEU A 83 7.82 -7.01 3.17
C LEU A 83 7.78 -5.47 3.22
N TRP A 84 7.73 -4.86 2.05
CA TRP A 84 7.56 -3.43 1.84
C TRP A 84 6.18 -3.20 1.24
N LEU A 85 5.25 -2.74 2.07
CA LEU A 85 3.83 -2.62 1.73
C LEU A 85 3.43 -1.16 1.60
N ASN A 86 3.18 -0.72 0.37
CA ASN A 86 2.67 0.62 0.10
C ASN A 86 1.14 0.62 0.03
N LEU A 87 0.50 1.48 0.81
CA LEU A 87 -0.96 1.61 0.86
C LEU A 87 -1.41 3.07 0.92
N GLY A 88 -2.42 3.38 0.12
CA GLY A 88 -3.17 4.62 0.19
C GLY A 88 -4.46 4.45 0.99
N ASP A 89 -4.85 5.50 1.73
CA ASP A 89 -6.11 5.51 2.45
C ASP A 89 -7.31 5.94 1.59
N SER A 90 -8.49 5.57 2.04
CA SER A 90 -9.79 5.86 1.46
C SER A 90 -10.70 6.54 2.47
N TYR A 91 -11.71 7.26 1.96
CA TYR A 91 -12.71 7.92 2.77
C TYR A 91 -14.04 7.19 2.68
N SER A 92 -14.76 7.13 3.80
CA SER A 92 -16.12 6.62 3.86
C SER A 92 -17.04 7.48 2.99
N LYS A 93 -17.77 6.85 2.06
CA LYS A 93 -18.72 7.53 1.19
C LYS A 93 -20.13 7.30 1.71
N HIS A 94 -20.97 8.34 1.71
CA HIS A 94 -22.40 8.14 1.81
C HIS A 94 -22.88 7.44 0.53
N ILE A 95 -23.75 6.44 0.64
CA ILE A 95 -24.63 6.14 -0.49
C ILE A 95 -25.56 7.33 -0.60
N ALA A 96 -25.26 8.25 -1.51
CA ALA A 96 -26.36 8.94 -2.16
C ALA A 96 -26.99 7.92 -3.09
N ASN A 97 -28.31 7.76 -3.06
CA ASN A 97 -29.08 7.05 -4.10
C ASN A 97 -28.96 7.71 -5.50
N ASN A 98 -27.96 8.57 -5.71
CA ASN A 98 -27.61 9.25 -6.95
C ASN A 98 -26.13 9.02 -7.28
N GLY A 99 -25.67 7.77 -7.23
CA GLY A 99 -24.39 7.34 -7.80
C GLY A 99 -24.41 7.23 -9.33
N GLY A 100 -25.42 7.80 -10.00
CA GLY A 100 -25.37 8.02 -11.43
C GLY A 100 -24.37 9.13 -11.70
N TYR A 101 -23.30 8.81 -12.43
CA TYR A 101 -22.56 9.83 -13.17
C TYR A 101 -23.60 10.62 -13.97
N SER A 102 -23.68 11.94 -13.78
CA SER A 102 -24.47 12.76 -14.69
C SER A 102 -23.76 12.75 -16.05
N ASP A 103 -24.50 12.51 -17.14
CA ASP A 103 -24.03 12.66 -18.53
C ASP A 103 -23.52 14.08 -18.88
N LYS A 104 -23.49 14.99 -17.91
CA LYS A 104 -23.09 16.37 -18.05
C LYS A 104 -21.71 16.55 -17.42
N SER A 105 -20.72 16.78 -18.28
CA SER A 105 -19.46 17.40 -17.91
C SER A 105 -19.74 18.68 -17.10
N THR A 106 -19.10 18.83 -15.95
CA THR A 106 -19.13 20.06 -15.15
C THR A 106 -18.26 21.17 -15.77
N LEU A 107 -17.57 20.88 -16.88
CA LEU A 107 -16.80 21.84 -17.66
C LEU A 107 -17.71 22.48 -18.72
N SER A 108 -18.08 23.74 -18.51
CA SER A 108 -18.88 24.50 -19.48
C SER A 108 -18.17 24.55 -20.83
N GLY A 109 -18.80 24.04 -21.89
CA GLY A 109 -18.35 24.21 -23.28
C GLY A 109 -17.78 22.96 -23.99
N PHE A 110 -17.65 21.82 -23.30
CA PHE A 110 -17.24 20.54 -23.92
C PHE A 110 -18.36 19.51 -23.83
N THR A 111 -19.37 19.61 -24.69
CA THR A 111 -20.31 18.52 -24.96
C THR A 111 -19.80 17.74 -26.17
N SER A 112 -18.99 16.70 -25.93
CA SER A 112 -18.69 15.73 -26.98
C SER A 112 -19.88 14.77 -27.10
N PRO A 113 -20.57 14.74 -28.25
CA PRO A 113 -21.77 13.90 -28.46
C PRO A 113 -21.47 12.40 -28.45
N ASN A 114 -20.20 12.00 -28.35
CA ASN A 114 -19.75 10.61 -28.39
C ASN A 114 -19.00 10.17 -27.12
N THR A 115 -19.09 10.94 -26.03
CA THR A 115 -18.65 10.42 -24.74
C THR A 115 -19.70 9.43 -24.28
N LYS A 116 -19.53 8.15 -24.65
CA LYS A 116 -20.16 7.07 -23.90
C LYS A 116 -19.59 7.20 -22.48
N GLY A 117 -20.27 7.94 -21.62
CA GLY A 117 -20.03 7.88 -20.18
C GLY A 117 -19.95 6.41 -19.83
N ARG A 118 -18.95 6.02 -19.03
CA ARG A 118 -18.87 4.66 -18.51
C ARG A 118 -20.25 4.32 -17.99
N GLN A 119 -20.89 3.31 -18.60
CA GLN A 119 -22.19 2.85 -18.15
C GLN A 119 -22.07 2.65 -16.64
N ALA A 120 -22.94 3.33 -15.89
CA ALA A 120 -23.05 3.07 -14.48
C ALA A 120 -23.24 1.56 -14.35
N ASN A 121 -22.31 0.88 -13.65
CA ASN A 121 -22.49 -0.52 -13.35
C ASN A 121 -23.89 -0.65 -12.72
N GLU A 122 -24.79 -1.39 -13.37
CA GLU A 122 -26.14 -1.65 -12.81
C GLU A 122 -26.03 -2.43 -11.48
N THR A 123 -24.87 -3.03 -11.23
CA THR A 123 -24.44 -3.68 -9.99
C THR A 123 -23.67 -2.76 -9.03
N GLY A 124 -23.43 -1.50 -9.41
CA GLY A 124 -22.74 -0.48 -8.61
C GLY A 124 -23.61 0.09 -7.50
N GLY A 125 -24.26 -0.78 -6.73
CA GLY A 125 -24.77 -0.40 -5.42
C GLY A 125 -23.58 0.09 -4.62
N GLY A 126 -23.50 1.41 -4.40
CA GLY A 126 -22.47 1.98 -3.53
C GLY A 126 -22.39 1.13 -2.27
N ILE A 127 -21.17 0.75 -1.87
CA ILE A 127 -20.97 -0.10 -0.71
C ILE A 127 -21.72 0.53 0.47
N ARG A 128 -22.78 -0.13 0.97
CA ARG A 128 -23.38 0.22 2.27
C ARG A 128 -22.29 -0.12 3.26
N LEU A 129 -21.47 0.85 3.63
CA LEU A 129 -20.52 0.70 4.72
C LEU A 129 -21.32 0.38 5.98
N ARG A 130 -21.52 -0.92 6.26
CA ARG A 130 -22.03 -1.46 7.52
C ARG A 130 -20.97 -1.35 8.63
N SER A 131 -19.97 -0.49 8.46
CA SER A 131 -18.76 -0.41 9.28
C SER A 131 -18.90 0.54 10.47
N GLY A 132 -20.06 1.15 10.69
CA GLY A 132 -20.25 2.17 11.73
C GLY A 132 -19.50 3.49 11.47
N LEU A 133 -18.81 3.62 10.34
CA LEU A 133 -18.10 4.83 9.93
C LEU A 133 -19.07 5.88 9.41
N LYS A 134 -18.88 7.14 9.82
CA LYS A 134 -19.68 8.26 9.35
C LYS A 134 -19.27 8.60 7.91
N PRO A 135 -20.15 9.24 7.13
CA PRO A 135 -19.79 9.80 5.85
C PRO A 135 -18.59 10.76 5.99
N LYS A 136 -17.66 10.69 5.03
CA LYS A 136 -16.40 11.47 4.99
C LYS A 136 -15.35 11.10 6.05
N ASP A 137 -15.58 10.09 6.90
CA ASP A 137 -14.54 9.60 7.79
C ASP A 137 -13.36 9.05 6.99
N LEU A 138 -12.14 9.41 7.39
CA LEU A 138 -10.94 8.70 6.95
C LEU A 138 -11.00 7.28 7.50
N ILE A 139 -10.89 6.28 6.64
CA ILE A 139 -11.15 4.89 7.04
C ILE A 139 -9.97 4.33 7.85
N GLY A 140 -8.75 4.76 7.54
CA GLY A 140 -7.54 4.22 8.18
C GLY A 140 -7.10 2.90 7.56
N ILE A 141 -7.38 2.66 6.27
CA ILE A 141 -7.06 1.40 5.59
C ILE A 141 -5.58 0.99 5.78
N PRO A 142 -4.57 1.86 5.60
CA PRO A 142 -3.17 1.47 5.77
C PRO A 142 -2.89 0.91 7.17
N TRP A 143 -3.38 1.60 8.21
CA TRP A 143 -3.16 1.20 9.61
C TRP A 143 -4.01 -0.02 10.01
N ARG A 144 -5.23 -0.16 9.49
CA ARG A 144 -6.04 -1.37 9.69
C ARG A 144 -5.32 -2.62 9.16
N VAL A 145 -4.76 -2.53 7.96
CA VAL A 145 -3.97 -3.62 7.38
C VAL A 145 -2.71 -3.86 8.22
N ALA A 146 -1.96 -2.81 8.56
CA ALA A 146 -0.72 -2.95 9.34
C ALA A 146 -0.95 -3.65 10.69
N PHE A 147 -2.01 -3.26 11.44
CA PHE A 147 -2.34 -3.88 12.72
C PHE A 147 -2.92 -5.29 12.57
N ALA A 148 -3.69 -5.56 11.51
CA ALA A 148 -4.16 -6.92 11.23
C ALA A 148 -2.98 -7.85 10.92
N LEU A 149 -2.01 -7.41 10.12
CA LEU A 149 -0.79 -8.17 9.86
C LEU A 149 0.05 -8.36 11.12
N GLN A 150 0.18 -7.33 11.96
CA GLN A 150 0.86 -7.45 13.25
C GLN A 150 0.18 -8.49 14.15
N SER A 151 -1.16 -8.48 14.19
CA SER A 151 -1.96 -9.46 14.93
C SER A 151 -1.83 -10.87 14.36
N ASP A 152 -1.61 -11.00 13.04
CA ASP A 152 -1.27 -12.24 12.34
C ASP A 152 0.22 -12.64 12.51
N GLY A 153 0.92 -11.99 13.44
CA GLY A 153 2.28 -12.33 13.86
C GLY A 153 3.38 -11.79 12.95
N TRP A 154 3.10 -10.76 12.14
CA TRP A 154 4.16 -9.96 11.53
C TRP A 154 4.78 -9.00 12.54
N TYR A 155 6.05 -8.66 12.36
CA TYR A 155 6.68 -7.55 13.06
C TYR A 155 6.54 -6.31 12.19
N LEU A 156 5.77 -5.31 12.65
CA LEU A 156 5.74 -3.98 12.05
C LEU A 156 6.98 -3.20 12.51
N ARG A 157 7.87 -2.84 11.58
CA ARG A 157 9.20 -2.29 11.90
C ARG A 157 9.33 -0.80 11.68
N SER A 158 8.60 -0.26 10.70
CA SER A 158 8.66 1.15 10.36
C SER A 158 7.43 1.55 9.57
N ASP A 159 6.92 2.74 9.84
CA ASP A 159 5.98 3.49 9.00
C ASP A 159 6.74 4.60 8.28
N ILE A 160 6.90 4.43 6.98
CA ILE A 160 7.66 5.36 6.13
C ILE A 160 6.66 6.24 5.38
N ILE A 161 6.87 7.56 5.43
CA ILE A 161 6.04 8.52 4.71
C ILE A 161 6.60 8.72 3.31
N TRP A 162 5.88 8.22 2.30
CA TRP A 162 6.14 8.60 0.92
C TRP A 162 5.49 9.96 0.66
N HIS A 163 6.27 11.03 0.83
CA HIS A 163 5.86 12.38 0.47
C HIS A 163 5.79 12.53 -1.06
N LYS A 164 4.64 13.03 -1.55
CA LYS A 164 4.38 13.32 -2.97
C LYS A 164 4.36 14.84 -3.14
N PRO A 165 5.44 15.48 -3.62
CA PRO A 165 5.53 16.94 -3.71
C PRO A 165 4.46 17.57 -4.62
N ASN A 166 4.04 16.83 -5.66
CA ASN A 166 3.04 17.27 -6.64
C ASN A 166 1.90 16.25 -6.68
N PRO A 167 1.08 16.14 -5.62
CA PRO A 167 -0.04 15.21 -5.61
C PRO A 167 -1.12 15.71 -6.58
N MET A 168 -1.93 14.78 -7.10
CA MET A 168 -3.10 15.16 -7.88
C MET A 168 -4.01 16.05 -7.01
N PRO A 169 -4.45 17.23 -7.49
CA PRO A 169 -5.36 18.08 -6.74
C PRO A 169 -6.67 17.36 -6.42
N GLU A 170 -7.16 17.53 -5.21
CA GLU A 170 -8.44 17.00 -4.78
C GLU A 170 -9.50 18.09 -4.87
N SER A 171 -10.67 17.77 -5.46
CA SER A 171 -11.81 18.70 -5.53
C SER A 171 -12.62 18.68 -4.22
N VAL A 172 -11.92 18.76 -3.09
CA VAL A 172 -12.48 18.68 -1.73
C VAL A 172 -11.96 19.87 -0.94
N THR A 173 -12.84 20.58 -0.24
CA THR A 173 -12.53 21.85 0.44
C THR A 173 -12.63 21.79 1.96
N ASP A 174 -13.09 20.67 2.53
CA ASP A 174 -13.37 20.51 3.96
C ASP A 174 -12.33 19.65 4.71
N ARG A 175 -11.17 19.41 4.09
CA ARG A 175 -10.01 18.75 4.72
C ARG A 175 -8.71 19.07 3.96
N PRO A 176 -7.54 18.82 4.57
CA PRO A 176 -6.26 18.90 3.86
C PRO A 176 -6.19 17.91 2.69
N THR A 177 -5.47 18.33 1.64
CA THR A 177 -5.08 17.45 0.53
C THR A 177 -4.15 16.35 1.03
N LYS A 178 -4.41 15.11 0.63
CA LYS A 178 -3.53 13.99 0.93
C LYS A 178 -2.34 14.02 -0.03
N SER A 179 -1.20 14.49 0.47
CA SER A 179 0.07 14.57 -0.28
C SER A 179 1.08 13.48 0.11
N HIS A 180 0.64 12.40 0.76
CA HIS A 180 1.51 11.28 1.12
C HIS A 180 0.81 9.93 1.04
N GLU A 181 1.62 8.87 0.99
CA GLU A 181 1.22 7.48 1.22
C GLU A 181 2.12 6.84 2.29
N TYR A 182 1.65 5.75 2.87
CA TYR A 182 2.43 4.96 3.82
C TYR A 182 3.10 3.80 3.11
N ILE A 183 4.39 3.61 3.39
CA ILE A 183 5.13 2.39 3.12
C ILE A 183 5.44 1.75 4.47
N PHE A 184 4.90 0.55 4.72
CA PHE A 184 5.22 -0.20 5.92
C PHE A 184 6.33 -1.21 5.65
N LEU A 185 7.33 -1.24 6.53
CA LEU A 185 8.30 -2.33 6.59
C LEU A 185 7.79 -3.37 7.60
N LEU A 186 7.52 -4.59 7.12
CA LEU A 186 7.16 -5.73 7.95
C LEU A 186 8.17 -6.87 7.81
N THR A 187 8.37 -7.64 8.88
CA THR A 187 9.34 -8.75 8.92
C THR A 187 8.76 -9.99 9.59
N LYS A 188 9.35 -11.15 9.29
CA LYS A 188 8.95 -12.44 9.89
C LYS A 188 9.46 -12.63 11.32
N SER A 189 10.55 -11.98 11.66
CA SER A 189 11.14 -12.05 12.99
C SER A 189 11.82 -10.74 13.38
N GLN A 190 12.18 -10.63 14.65
CA GLN A 190 12.92 -9.48 15.17
C GLN A 190 14.27 -9.28 14.48
N LYS A 191 14.92 -10.38 14.03
CA LYS A 191 16.21 -10.36 13.32
C LYS A 191 15.98 -10.65 11.84
N TYR A 192 16.31 -9.70 10.99
CA TYR A 192 16.07 -9.79 9.55
C TYR A 192 17.19 -9.07 8.82
N TYR A 193 17.33 -9.36 7.53
CA TYR A 193 18.31 -8.70 6.70
C TYR A 193 17.85 -7.27 6.40
N TYR A 194 18.70 -6.30 6.73
CA TYR A 194 18.51 -4.90 6.40
C TYR A 194 19.87 -4.23 6.20
N ASP A 195 20.17 -3.86 4.96
CA ASP A 195 21.39 -3.14 4.62
C ASP A 195 21.22 -1.65 4.92
N TYR A 196 21.56 -1.26 6.14
CA TYR A 196 21.50 0.11 6.59
C TYR A 196 22.39 1.03 5.73
N TYR A 197 23.58 0.57 5.36
CA TYR A 197 24.55 1.38 4.63
C TYR A 197 24.05 1.71 3.22
N ALA A 198 23.31 0.80 2.58
CA ALA A 198 22.68 1.04 1.28
C ALA A 198 21.62 2.15 1.29
N THR A 199 21.11 2.54 2.46
CA THR A 199 20.09 3.59 2.61
C THR A 199 20.64 4.95 3.02
N LEU A 200 21.95 5.05 3.24
CA LEU A 200 22.58 6.32 3.56
C LEU A 200 22.59 7.25 2.34
N GLU A 201 22.14 8.47 2.55
CA GLU A 201 22.28 9.56 1.58
C GLU A 201 23.33 10.55 2.07
N ASP A 202 23.99 11.28 1.19
CA ASP A 202 24.95 12.31 1.59
C ASP A 202 24.27 13.48 2.32
N THR A 203 24.93 14.04 3.34
CA THR A 203 24.41 15.21 4.07
C THR A 203 24.52 16.43 3.17
N LYS A 204 23.41 17.12 2.89
CA LYS A 204 23.40 18.35 2.08
C LYS A 204 24.11 19.54 2.73
N GLU A 205 24.19 19.58 4.06
CA GLU A 205 24.83 20.67 4.82
C GLU A 205 25.54 20.10 6.05
N GLN A 206 26.76 20.56 6.33
CA GLN A 206 27.35 20.43 7.67
C GLN A 206 27.00 21.72 8.43
N PRO A 207 26.12 21.66 9.45
CA PRO A 207 25.82 22.85 10.23
C PRO A 207 27.10 23.33 10.93
N GLU A 208 27.45 24.61 10.76
CA GLU A 208 28.65 25.22 11.34
C GLU A 208 28.65 25.20 12.89
N ASN A 209 27.48 24.98 13.50
CA ASN A 209 27.28 24.82 14.94
C ASN A 209 26.44 23.57 15.24
N ILE A 210 27.07 22.39 15.24
CA ILE A 210 26.43 21.18 15.78
C ILE A 210 26.40 21.33 17.31
N GLN A 211 25.24 21.66 17.89
CA GLN A 211 24.98 21.36 19.30
C GLN A 211 24.96 19.84 19.45
N THR A 212 26.13 19.28 19.71
CA THR A 212 26.30 17.87 20.06
C THR A 212 25.87 17.70 21.50
N PHE A 213 24.62 17.31 21.72
CA PHE A 213 24.27 16.65 22.97
C PHE A 213 24.91 15.26 22.97
N GLY A 214 26.12 15.16 23.52
CA GLY A 214 26.69 13.90 23.98
C GLY A 214 27.54 13.07 23.02
N ALA A 215 28.21 13.65 22.00
CA ALA A 215 29.23 12.90 21.24
C ALA A 215 30.29 13.81 20.63
N ARG A 216 31.44 13.94 21.32
CA ARG A 216 32.67 14.48 20.72
C ARG A 216 33.37 13.33 19.98
N ASN A 217 33.75 13.57 18.72
CA ASN A 217 34.68 12.79 17.88
C ASN A 217 34.16 11.50 17.21
N GLN A 218 33.16 11.60 16.33
CA GLN A 218 32.99 10.59 15.26
C GLN A 218 32.69 11.27 13.92
N LYS A 219 33.51 10.96 12.89
CA LYS A 219 33.26 11.35 11.50
C LYS A 219 32.11 10.50 10.96
N GLY A 220 31.09 11.15 10.40
CA GLY A 220 29.95 10.51 9.74
C GLY A 220 28.70 10.43 10.62
N THR A 221 28.14 11.58 10.99
CA THR A 221 26.88 11.66 11.72
C THR A 221 25.70 11.35 10.80
N PHE A 222 25.20 10.13 10.84
CA PHE A 222 23.82 9.83 10.47
C PHE A 222 23.12 9.12 11.63
N ARG A 223 22.06 9.77 12.13
CA ARG A 223 21.13 9.28 13.19
C ARG A 223 20.64 7.86 12.82
N HIS A 224 20.51 6.86 13.69
CA HIS A 224 20.19 6.80 15.12
C HIS A 224 20.67 5.44 15.69
N ASP A 225 21.20 5.47 16.92
CA ASP A 225 21.33 4.35 17.87
C ASP A 225 22.24 3.14 17.56
N GLN A 226 23.54 3.32 17.79
CA GLN A 226 24.46 2.29 18.32
C GLN A 226 25.36 3.06 19.32
N HIS A 227 25.22 3.01 20.65
CA HIS A 227 25.13 1.86 21.54
C HIS A 227 24.52 2.31 22.88
N ARG A 228 23.46 1.62 23.34
CA ARG A 228 23.06 1.64 24.76
C ARG A 228 23.76 0.51 25.51
N THR A 229 24.42 0.85 26.61
CA THR A 229 24.46 0.03 27.84
C THR A 229 24.26 0.98 29.01
N PHE A 230 23.32 0.60 29.89
CA PHE A 230 22.59 1.39 30.90
C PHE A 230 23.32 2.54 31.58
#